data_AF-A0A941AZ85-F1
#
_entry.id   AF-A0A941AZ85-F1
#
_cell.length_a   1.000
_cell.length_b   1.000
_cell.length_c   1.000
_cell.angle_alpha   90.00
_cell.angle_beta   90.00
_cell.angle_gamma   90.00
#
_symmetry.space_group_name_H-M   'P 1'
#
loop_
_entity.id
_entity.type
_entity.pdbx_description
1 polymer ?
#
loop_
_entity_poly.entity_id
_entity_poly.type
_entity_poly.pdbx_seq_one_letter_code
_entity_poly.pdbx_strand_id
1 'polypeptide(L)'
;MTARYCSLAPRPAPAFAPGVAAERIAALVGGQRMWANGTVLHYCFLGADTDASVVPMPGTGRPRREPWAGARAQRDVVRDCFAEWRDLGIGLELREVGDRAEAELRIGFRPDDGSWSAVGKDALRVGLNDPTMNFGWDLTASGERSTALHQIGHALGMLHEHQSPYAGLLWDEEAVYAELAGPPNHWGRERTYDNILRRLDADEVNSPVWDPLSIMEYAFPAGLILEPERYRAGLRSPGTLSAADKEFALRWYPPLRRPGPLVPFRSVPLGLGPGEQADFRLDPPQTRTYTVGTFGDSDAVLVVFEERDGEPRYLAGHDDGGTPGNATLGVRLVRGRRYVVRVRLYSSWGAGETAVMCW
;
A
#
# COMPACT_ATOMS: atom_id res chain seq x y z
N MET A 1 25.55 10.52 -13.21
CA MET A 1 25.51 9.59 -12.06
C MET A 1 24.57 8.47 -12.46
N THR A 2 24.97 7.22 -12.25
CA THR A 2 24.08 6.06 -12.43
C THR A 2 22.99 6.09 -11.37
N ALA A 3 21.74 5.90 -11.79
CA ALA A 3 20.56 6.01 -10.92
C ALA A 3 20.41 4.77 -10.02
N ARG A 4 19.94 4.99 -8.79
CA ARG A 4 19.53 3.93 -7.86
C ARG A 4 18.03 3.73 -7.98
N TYR A 5 17.59 2.49 -8.15
CA TYR A 5 16.18 2.17 -8.26
C TYR A 5 15.71 1.35 -7.06
N CYS A 6 14.47 1.58 -6.65
CA CYS A 6 13.80 0.73 -5.68
C CYS A 6 13.35 -0.57 -6.34
N SER A 7 13.30 -1.66 -5.57
CA SER A 7 12.76 -2.93 -6.05
C SER A 7 11.57 -3.38 -5.22
N LEU A 8 10.42 -3.51 -5.85
CA LEU A 8 9.30 -4.21 -5.26
C LEU A 8 9.58 -5.71 -5.27
N ALA A 9 9.19 -6.39 -4.18
CA ALA A 9 9.18 -7.84 -4.16
C ALA A 9 8.16 -8.36 -5.20
N PRO A 10 8.44 -9.48 -5.89
CA PRO A 10 7.47 -10.09 -6.78
C PRO A 10 6.16 -10.36 -6.05
N ARG A 11 5.06 -9.82 -6.59
CA ARG A 11 3.72 -10.06 -6.05
C ARG A 11 3.15 -11.31 -6.72
N PRO A 12 2.67 -12.31 -5.97
CA PRO A 12 1.95 -13.41 -6.59
C PRO A 12 0.72 -12.86 -7.32
N ALA A 13 0.47 -13.37 -8.53
CA ALA A 13 -0.70 -12.97 -9.29
C ALA A 13 -1.97 -13.29 -8.47
N PRO A 14 -2.93 -12.35 -8.37
CA PRO A 14 -4.17 -12.63 -7.68
C PRO A 14 -4.93 -13.75 -8.39
N ALA A 15 -5.34 -14.77 -7.63
CA ALA A 15 -6.13 -15.87 -8.13
C ALA A 15 -7.62 -15.59 -7.89
N PHE A 16 -8.40 -15.46 -8.95
CA PHE A 16 -9.85 -15.22 -8.88
C PHE A 16 -10.62 -16.51 -9.16
N ALA A 17 -11.83 -16.60 -8.60
CA ALA A 17 -12.73 -17.71 -8.88
C ALA A 17 -13.09 -17.77 -10.39
N PRO A 18 -13.27 -18.96 -10.98
CA PRO A 18 -13.72 -19.08 -12.37
C PRO A 18 -15.08 -18.39 -12.57
N GLY A 19 -15.20 -17.59 -13.64
CA GLY A 19 -16.47 -16.95 -14.02
C GLY A 19 -16.74 -15.56 -13.43
N VAL A 20 -15.77 -14.97 -12.72
CA VAL A 20 -15.86 -13.55 -12.31
C VAL A 20 -15.71 -12.66 -13.55
N ALA A 21 -16.60 -11.67 -13.71
CA ALA A 21 -16.58 -10.73 -14.84
C ALA A 21 -15.30 -9.86 -14.82
N ALA A 22 -14.82 -9.45 -15.99
CA ALA A 22 -13.56 -8.71 -16.13
C ALA A 22 -13.58 -7.36 -15.37
N GLU A 23 -14.71 -6.66 -15.38
CA GLU A 23 -14.88 -5.40 -14.65
C GLU A 23 -14.79 -5.58 -13.13
N ARG A 24 -15.17 -6.77 -12.62
CA ARG A 24 -15.09 -7.12 -11.20
C ARG A 24 -13.66 -7.48 -10.79
N ILE A 25 -12.96 -8.24 -11.63
CA ILE A 25 -11.53 -8.51 -11.45
C ILE A 25 -10.77 -7.20 -11.34
N ALA A 26 -11.03 -6.24 -12.24
CA ALA A 26 -10.39 -4.94 -12.24
C ALA A 26 -10.54 -4.18 -10.91
N ALA A 27 -11.78 -4.11 -10.41
CA ALA A 27 -12.04 -3.44 -9.13
C ALA A 27 -11.32 -4.11 -7.94
N LEU A 28 -11.23 -5.44 -7.94
CA LEU A 28 -10.57 -6.21 -6.90
C LEU A 28 -9.05 -6.02 -6.93
N VAL A 29 -8.42 -6.09 -8.11
CA VAL A 29 -6.97 -5.94 -8.27
C VAL A 29 -6.48 -4.58 -7.77
N GLY A 30 -7.19 -3.50 -8.12
CA GLY A 30 -6.85 -2.16 -7.65
C GLY A 30 -7.09 -1.98 -6.14
N GLY A 31 -8.21 -2.49 -5.63
CA GLY A 31 -8.66 -2.26 -4.26
C GLY A 31 -7.99 -3.15 -3.20
N GLN A 32 -7.63 -4.39 -3.53
CA GLN A 32 -7.15 -5.39 -2.56
C GLN A 32 -5.88 -4.98 -1.82
N ARG A 33 -5.01 -4.17 -2.44
CA ARG A 33 -3.79 -3.66 -1.80
C ARG A 33 -4.05 -2.47 -0.89
N MET A 34 -5.16 -1.77 -1.05
CA MET A 34 -5.41 -0.52 -0.35
C MET A 34 -5.87 -0.77 1.09
N TRP A 35 -5.35 0.01 2.04
CA TRP A 35 -5.90 0.08 3.40
C TRP A 35 -7.39 0.49 3.40
N ALA A 36 -8.15 0.07 4.42
CA ALA A 36 -9.45 0.68 4.67
C ALA A 36 -9.23 2.13 5.12
N ASN A 37 -10.00 3.08 4.58
CA ASN A 37 -9.88 4.47 5.00
C ASN A 37 -10.20 4.61 6.49
N GLY A 38 -9.54 5.52 7.20
CA GLY A 38 -9.68 5.66 8.65
C GLY A 38 -8.80 4.71 9.48
N THR A 39 -7.97 3.89 8.83
CA THR A 39 -7.02 3.03 9.55
C THR A 39 -5.96 3.89 10.22
N VAL A 40 -5.68 3.60 11.49
CA VAL A 40 -4.45 4.06 12.15
C VAL A 40 -3.36 3.08 11.76
N LEU A 41 -2.48 3.51 10.85
CA LEU A 41 -1.36 2.73 10.38
C LEU A 41 -0.16 3.02 11.26
N HIS A 42 0.29 2.01 11.99
CA HIS A 42 1.40 2.11 12.91
C HIS A 42 2.69 1.76 12.19
N TYR A 43 3.72 2.55 12.45
CA TYR A 43 5.07 2.30 11.96
C TYR A 43 6.09 2.32 13.10
N CYS A 44 7.15 1.55 12.95
CA CYS A 44 8.30 1.60 13.84
C CYS A 44 9.61 1.53 13.07
N PHE A 45 10.68 2.06 13.67
CA PHE A 45 12.03 1.87 13.17
C PHE A 45 12.67 0.67 13.84
N LEU A 46 13.18 -0.27 13.04
CA LEU A 46 13.98 -1.38 13.54
C LEU A 46 15.29 -0.82 14.11
N GLY A 47 15.72 -1.32 15.27
CA GLY A 47 16.80 -0.70 16.03
C GLY A 47 17.31 -1.50 17.23
N ALA A 48 16.73 -2.65 17.55
CA ALA A 48 17.29 -3.55 18.56
C ALA A 48 18.50 -4.31 18.00
N ASP A 49 19.42 -4.74 18.86
CA ASP A 49 20.58 -5.56 18.45
C ASP A 49 20.18 -6.90 17.81
N THR A 50 18.94 -7.35 18.03
CA THR A 50 18.34 -8.52 17.38
C THR A 50 17.91 -8.25 15.95
N ASP A 51 17.75 -6.98 15.56
CA ASP A 51 17.24 -6.55 14.26
C ASP A 51 18.35 -6.53 13.24
N ALA A 52 18.72 -7.73 12.80
CA ALA A 52 19.74 -7.90 11.80
C ALA A 52 19.41 -9.05 10.88
N SER A 53 19.72 -8.88 9.61
CA SER A 53 19.80 -10.03 8.71
C SER A 53 21.04 -10.86 9.04
N VAL A 54 20.87 -12.17 8.93
CA VAL A 54 21.93 -13.15 9.12
C VAL A 54 22.38 -13.58 7.73
N VAL A 55 23.50 -13.02 7.27
CA VAL A 55 24.06 -13.30 5.95
C VAL A 55 25.08 -14.42 6.08
N PRO A 56 24.87 -15.58 5.42
CA PRO A 56 25.86 -16.64 5.38
C PRO A 56 27.14 -16.15 4.70
N MET A 57 28.29 -16.31 5.34
CA MET A 57 29.58 -15.93 4.79
C MET A 57 30.30 -17.20 4.28
N PRO A 58 30.47 -17.38 2.95
CA PRO A 58 31.19 -18.52 2.41
C PRO A 58 32.62 -18.60 2.99
N GLY A 59 33.03 -19.79 3.45
CA GLY A 59 34.41 -20.06 3.88
C GLY A 59 34.79 -19.65 5.32
N THR A 60 33.94 -18.94 6.07
CA THR A 60 34.27 -18.51 7.45
C THR A 60 33.50 -19.26 8.54
N GLY A 61 32.44 -19.99 8.18
CA GLY A 61 31.61 -20.77 9.11
C GLY A 61 30.81 -19.95 10.14
N ARG A 62 30.91 -18.61 10.12
CA ARG A 62 30.16 -17.70 10.99
C ARG A 62 29.36 -16.73 10.14
N PRO A 63 28.04 -16.61 10.37
CA PRO A 63 27.24 -15.66 9.62
C PRO A 63 27.59 -14.22 10.02
N ARG A 64 27.51 -13.30 9.06
CA ARG A 64 27.58 -11.86 9.30
C ARG A 64 26.20 -11.38 9.73
N ARG A 65 26.15 -10.57 10.78
CA ARG A 65 24.92 -9.87 11.19
C ARG A 65 24.96 -8.46 10.66
N GLU A 66 23.94 -8.09 9.90
CA GLU A 66 23.80 -6.76 9.31
C GLU A 66 22.59 -6.06 9.93
N PRO A 67 22.81 -5.04 10.78
CA PRO A 67 21.74 -4.38 11.50
C PRO A 67 20.85 -3.56 10.58
N TRP A 68 19.56 -3.53 10.89
CA TRP A 68 18.56 -2.66 10.24
C TRP A 68 18.51 -1.26 10.85
N ALA A 69 19.24 -1.02 11.92
CA ALA A 69 19.20 0.22 12.69
C ALA A 69 19.64 1.44 11.87
N GLY A 70 18.77 2.44 11.79
CA GLY A 70 19.04 3.73 11.15
C GLY A 70 19.55 4.80 12.10
N ALA A 71 20.42 5.68 11.60
CA ALA A 71 20.81 6.89 12.32
C ALA A 71 19.58 7.77 12.62
N ARG A 72 19.62 8.54 13.72
CA ARG A 72 18.50 9.43 14.12
C ARG A 72 18.10 10.40 12.99
N ALA A 73 19.08 10.99 12.31
CA ALA A 73 18.83 11.93 11.23
C ALA A 73 18.06 11.33 10.04
N GLN A 74 18.36 10.08 9.65
CA GLN A 74 17.61 9.39 8.60
C GLN A 74 16.17 9.06 9.03
N ARG A 75 15.99 8.65 10.30
CA ARG A 75 14.65 8.42 10.88
C ARG A 75 13.81 9.71 10.89
N ASP A 76 14.43 10.85 11.20
CA ASP A 76 13.77 12.16 11.17
C ASP A 76 13.31 12.52 9.74
N VAL A 77 14.13 12.25 8.71
CA VAL A 77 13.69 12.42 7.30
C VAL A 77 12.45 11.59 6.99
N VAL A 78 12.41 10.33 7.43
CA VAL A 78 11.25 9.45 7.21
C VAL A 78 10.00 9.98 7.94
N ARG A 79 10.15 10.46 9.18
CA ARG A 79 9.05 11.09 9.94
C ARG A 79 8.50 12.31 9.21
N ASP A 80 9.37 13.16 8.69
CA ASP A 80 8.97 14.35 7.92
C ASP A 80 8.22 13.98 6.64
N CYS A 81 8.60 12.88 5.98
CA CYS A 81 7.88 12.39 4.80
C CYS A 81 6.52 11.77 5.16
N PHE A 82 6.40 11.04 6.27
CA PHE A 82 5.08 10.60 6.77
C PHE A 82 4.20 11.80 7.14
N ALA A 83 4.79 12.84 7.74
CA ALA A 83 4.09 14.09 8.02
C ALA A 83 3.57 14.75 6.73
N GLU A 84 4.38 14.81 5.67
CA GLU A 84 3.96 15.38 4.38
C GLU A 84 2.74 14.66 3.78
N TRP A 85 2.73 13.33 3.78
CA TRP A 85 1.58 12.54 3.34
C TRP A 85 0.35 12.75 4.23
N ARG A 86 0.53 12.78 5.55
CA ARG A 86 -0.55 13.03 6.53
C ARG A 86 -1.15 14.43 6.35
N ASP A 87 -0.32 15.44 6.14
CA ASP A 87 -0.72 16.85 6.08
C ASP A 87 -1.53 17.19 4.81
N LEU A 88 -1.65 16.24 3.86
CA LEU A 88 -2.65 16.30 2.79
C LEU A 88 -4.09 16.25 3.31
N GLY A 89 -4.31 15.83 4.56
CA GLY A 89 -5.64 15.66 5.14
C GLY A 89 -6.30 14.34 4.73
N ILE A 90 -5.51 13.33 4.37
CA ILE A 90 -6.03 11.98 4.09
C ILE A 90 -6.71 11.39 5.32
N GLY A 91 -7.65 10.47 5.10
CA GLY A 91 -8.36 9.79 6.18
C GLY A 91 -7.56 8.69 6.88
N LEU A 92 -6.31 8.42 6.49
CA LEU A 92 -5.42 7.55 7.25
C LEU A 92 -4.70 8.34 8.34
N GLU A 93 -4.49 7.71 9.49
CA GLU A 93 -3.57 8.23 10.50
C GLU A 93 -2.26 7.45 10.45
N LEU A 94 -1.13 8.15 10.46
CA LEU A 94 0.21 7.59 10.40
C LEU A 94 0.89 7.79 11.75
N ARG A 95 1.15 6.71 12.48
CA ARG A 95 1.59 6.79 13.88
C ARG A 95 2.85 5.99 14.16
N GLU A 96 3.84 6.65 14.74
CA GLU A 96 5.02 5.95 15.24
C GLU A 96 4.70 5.22 16.55
N VAL A 97 5.12 3.96 16.65
CA VAL A 97 5.07 3.14 17.86
C VAL A 97 6.46 2.63 18.22
N GLY A 98 6.67 2.38 19.52
CA GLY A 98 7.94 1.84 20.02
C GLY A 98 8.07 0.33 19.94
N ASP A 99 6.95 -0.40 19.84
CA ASP A 99 6.90 -1.86 19.75
C ASP A 99 6.54 -2.29 18.33
N ARG A 100 7.37 -3.15 17.72
CA ARG A 100 7.11 -3.70 16.39
C ARG A 100 5.88 -4.60 16.35
N ALA A 101 5.52 -5.20 17.49
CA ALA A 101 4.33 -6.04 17.61
C ALA A 101 3.04 -5.25 17.39
N GLU A 102 3.14 -3.92 17.54
CA GLU A 102 2.06 -2.98 17.27
C GLU A 102 2.20 -2.29 15.92
N ALA A 103 3.19 -2.64 15.08
CA ALA A 103 3.50 -1.93 13.83
C ALA A 103 3.19 -2.76 12.58
N GLU A 104 2.31 -2.26 11.72
CA GLU A 104 2.13 -2.79 10.37
C GLU A 104 3.36 -2.49 9.49
N LEU A 105 3.93 -1.28 9.63
CA LEU A 105 5.11 -0.87 8.87
C LEU A 105 6.39 -0.93 9.73
N ARG A 106 7.35 -1.75 9.31
CA ARG A 106 8.62 -1.96 10.04
C ARG A 106 9.78 -1.52 9.16
N ILE A 107 10.46 -0.46 9.56
CA ILE A 107 11.38 0.29 8.69
C ILE A 107 12.84 -0.01 9.06
N GLY A 108 13.60 -0.51 8.10
CA GLY A 108 15.05 -0.73 8.19
C GLY A 108 15.86 0.25 7.34
N PHE A 109 17.18 0.28 7.57
CA PHE A 109 18.15 1.13 6.87
C PHE A 109 19.39 0.35 6.42
N ARG A 110 19.21 -0.85 5.84
CA ARG A 110 20.32 -1.71 5.38
C ARG A 110 20.82 -1.23 4.02
N PRO A 111 22.07 -0.72 3.91
CA PRO A 111 22.56 -0.13 2.66
C PRO A 111 22.63 -1.11 1.49
N ASP A 112 23.01 -2.36 1.76
CA ASP A 112 23.24 -3.38 0.74
C ASP A 112 21.95 -4.07 0.25
N ASP A 113 20.77 -3.64 0.71
CA ASP A 113 19.47 -4.19 0.26
C ASP A 113 18.75 -3.35 -0.79
N GLY A 114 19.30 -2.19 -1.15
CA GLY A 114 18.55 -1.17 -1.89
C GLY A 114 17.37 -0.61 -1.09
N SER A 115 16.55 0.22 -1.72
CA SER A 115 15.35 0.78 -1.09
C SER A 115 14.09 0.10 -1.61
N TRP A 116 13.15 -0.19 -0.74
CA TRP A 116 11.90 -0.89 -1.10
C TRP A 116 10.85 -0.75 -0.01
N SER A 117 9.59 -1.01 -0.36
CA SER A 117 8.47 -1.11 0.57
C SER A 117 7.49 -2.17 0.08
N ALA A 118 6.85 -2.87 1.02
CA ALA A 118 5.62 -3.59 0.74
C ALA A 118 4.55 -2.61 0.23
N VAL A 119 3.68 -3.10 -0.67
CA VAL A 119 2.64 -2.28 -1.28
C VAL A 119 1.35 -2.38 -0.48
N GLY A 120 0.98 -1.29 0.21
CA GLY A 120 -0.24 -1.24 1.01
C GLY A 120 -0.35 -2.40 2.01
N LYS A 121 -1.50 -3.09 1.99
CA LYS A 121 -1.81 -4.24 2.85
C LYS A 121 -0.92 -5.46 2.63
N ASP A 122 -0.07 -5.52 1.59
CA ASP A 122 0.92 -6.59 1.48
C ASP A 122 1.88 -6.60 2.68
N ALA A 123 2.04 -5.48 3.37
CA ALA A 123 2.79 -5.38 4.64
C ALA A 123 2.27 -6.36 5.71
N LEU A 124 0.97 -6.70 5.70
CA LEU A 124 0.35 -7.62 6.66
C LEU A 124 0.76 -9.08 6.44
N ARG A 125 1.34 -9.41 5.28
CA ARG A 125 1.82 -10.76 4.94
C ARG A 125 3.27 -10.99 5.37
N VAL A 126 3.97 -9.91 5.71
CA VAL A 126 5.38 -9.96 6.12
C VAL A 126 5.49 -10.39 7.58
N GLY A 127 6.43 -11.29 7.88
CA GLY A 127 6.68 -11.77 9.23
C GLY A 127 6.98 -10.64 10.22
N LEU A 128 6.59 -10.84 11.48
CA LEU A 128 6.72 -9.85 12.55
C LEU A 128 8.15 -9.31 12.73
N ASN A 129 9.16 -10.16 12.48
CA ASN A 129 10.56 -9.81 12.68
C ASN A 129 11.25 -9.28 11.41
N ASP A 130 10.54 -9.30 10.29
CA ASP A 130 11.08 -8.86 9.00
C ASP A 130 10.64 -7.41 8.72
N PRO A 131 11.51 -6.58 8.10
CA PRO A 131 11.13 -5.25 7.66
C PRO A 131 10.01 -5.34 6.61
N THR A 132 9.15 -4.34 6.58
CA THR A 132 8.19 -4.11 5.48
C THR A 132 8.62 -2.97 4.57
N MET A 133 9.67 -2.24 4.96
CA MET A 133 10.27 -1.14 4.21
C MET A 133 11.75 -1.06 4.56
N ASN A 134 12.58 -0.76 3.57
CA ASN A 134 14.00 -0.50 3.76
C ASN A 134 14.48 0.72 2.98
N PHE A 135 15.47 1.41 3.56
CA PHE A 135 16.24 2.44 2.89
C PHE A 135 17.70 2.00 2.72
N GLY A 136 18.12 1.85 1.47
CA GLY A 136 19.44 1.33 1.09
C GLY A 136 20.54 2.39 1.01
N TRP A 137 20.27 3.63 1.38
CA TRP A 137 21.25 4.72 1.29
C TRP A 137 20.87 5.88 2.19
N ASP A 138 21.81 6.81 2.37
CA ASP A 138 21.65 7.95 3.26
C ASP A 138 20.60 8.93 2.76
N LEU A 139 19.43 8.92 3.42
CA LEU A 139 18.32 9.84 3.12
C LEU A 139 18.61 11.31 3.43
N THR A 140 19.67 11.59 4.20
CA THR A 140 20.05 12.98 4.53
C THR A 140 20.85 13.66 3.43
N ALA A 141 21.35 12.88 2.45
CA ALA A 141 22.01 13.43 1.29
C ALA A 141 21.02 14.21 0.40
N SER A 142 21.54 15.23 -0.29
CA SER A 142 20.73 16.13 -1.12
C SER A 142 19.92 15.36 -2.16
N GLY A 143 18.59 15.52 -2.14
CA GLY A 143 17.65 14.87 -3.06
C GLY A 143 17.19 13.47 -2.62
N GLU A 144 17.86 12.83 -1.65
CA GLU A 144 17.55 11.44 -1.26
C GLU A 144 16.28 11.31 -0.42
N ARG A 145 15.80 12.42 0.15
CA ARG A 145 14.47 12.51 0.78
C ARG A 145 13.34 12.03 -0.15
N SER A 146 13.48 12.22 -1.47
CA SER A 146 12.50 11.75 -2.45
C SER A 146 12.27 10.23 -2.38
N THR A 147 13.32 9.46 -2.04
CA THR A 147 13.23 8.02 -1.82
C THR A 147 12.25 7.69 -0.68
N ALA A 148 12.28 8.46 0.42
CA ALA A 148 11.36 8.24 1.54
C ALA A 148 9.90 8.55 1.15
N LEU A 149 9.64 9.63 0.41
CA LEU A 149 8.30 9.91 -0.10
C LEU A 149 7.79 8.79 -1.01
N HIS A 150 8.65 8.28 -1.90
CA HIS A 150 8.35 7.19 -2.83
C HIS A 150 8.03 5.89 -2.09
N GLN A 151 8.86 5.47 -1.13
CA GLN A 151 8.61 4.24 -0.38
C GLN A 151 7.33 4.34 0.47
N ILE A 152 7.02 5.52 1.02
CA ILE A 152 5.74 5.73 1.70
C ILE A 152 4.58 5.67 0.70
N GLY A 153 4.72 6.17 -0.53
CA GLY A 153 3.74 6.00 -1.60
C GLY A 153 3.40 4.52 -1.85
N HIS A 154 4.40 3.64 -1.91
CA HIS A 154 4.17 2.18 -1.95
C HIS A 154 3.43 1.67 -0.70
N ALA A 155 3.84 2.08 0.50
CA ALA A 155 3.15 1.70 1.73
C ALA A 155 1.68 2.18 1.76
N LEU A 156 1.33 3.21 0.99
CA LEU A 156 -0.04 3.69 0.76
C LEU A 156 -0.75 2.99 -0.42
N GLY A 157 -0.07 2.09 -1.13
CA GLY A 157 -0.65 1.26 -2.20
C GLY A 157 -0.36 1.73 -3.62
N MET A 158 0.51 2.72 -3.82
CA MET A 158 0.92 3.17 -5.16
C MET A 158 1.91 2.20 -5.80
N LEU A 159 1.85 2.10 -7.13
CA LEU A 159 2.82 1.36 -7.95
C LEU A 159 3.65 2.32 -8.79
N HIS A 160 4.70 1.81 -9.45
CA HIS A 160 5.55 2.66 -10.29
C HIS A 160 4.79 3.20 -11.51
N GLU A 161 5.01 4.47 -11.79
CA GLU A 161 4.27 5.22 -12.81
C GLU A 161 4.71 4.86 -14.24
N HIS A 162 6.00 4.54 -14.45
CA HIS A 162 6.53 4.10 -15.74
C HIS A 162 5.98 2.76 -16.22
N GLN A 163 5.48 1.92 -15.31
CA GLN A 163 4.88 0.63 -15.65
C GLN A 163 3.44 0.78 -16.16
N SER A 164 2.87 1.99 -16.09
CA SER A 164 1.53 2.28 -16.60
C SER A 164 1.44 2.03 -18.12
N PRO A 165 0.45 1.28 -18.62
CA PRO A 165 0.20 1.15 -20.05
C PRO A 165 -0.13 2.50 -20.72
N TYR A 166 -0.54 3.51 -19.93
CA TYR A 166 -0.81 4.86 -20.40
C TYR A 166 0.45 5.71 -20.57
N ALA A 167 1.62 5.24 -20.10
CA ALA A 167 2.88 5.96 -20.24
C ALA A 167 3.36 6.02 -21.70
N GLY A 168 2.97 5.04 -22.52
CA GLY A 168 3.37 4.97 -23.92
C GLY A 168 4.88 4.84 -24.13
N LEU A 169 5.61 4.36 -23.10
CA LEU A 169 7.06 4.17 -23.16
C LEU A 169 7.39 2.92 -23.97
N LEU A 170 8.15 3.12 -25.05
CA LEU A 170 8.82 2.02 -25.75
C LEU A 170 10.26 1.95 -25.25
N TRP A 171 10.62 0.85 -24.60
CA TRP A 171 11.95 0.62 -24.04
C TRP A 171 12.91 0.03 -25.08
N ASP A 172 14.19 0.41 -25.00
CA ASP A 172 15.28 -0.43 -25.48
C ASP A 172 15.59 -1.45 -24.38
N GLU A 173 14.92 -2.60 -24.42
CA GLU A 173 14.96 -3.59 -23.34
C GLU A 173 16.38 -4.09 -23.06
N GLU A 174 17.20 -4.30 -24.10
CA GLU A 174 18.59 -4.74 -23.92
C GLU A 174 19.45 -3.66 -23.27
N ALA A 175 19.26 -2.39 -23.65
CA ALA A 175 19.92 -1.28 -22.96
C ALA A 175 19.50 -1.18 -21.49
N VAL A 176 18.22 -1.38 -21.18
CA VAL A 176 17.70 -1.42 -19.79
C VAL A 176 18.33 -2.56 -19.00
N TYR A 177 18.38 -3.77 -19.54
CA TYR A 177 19.03 -4.90 -18.89
C TYR A 177 20.52 -4.65 -18.66
N ALA A 178 21.22 -4.11 -19.65
CA ALA A 178 22.65 -3.81 -19.54
C ALA A 178 22.94 -2.73 -18.48
N GLU A 179 22.15 -1.65 -18.46
CA GLU A 179 22.27 -0.58 -17.47
C GLU A 179 22.04 -1.11 -16.05
N LEU A 180 20.98 -1.91 -15.84
CA LEU A 180 20.58 -2.36 -14.50
C LEU A 180 21.43 -3.52 -13.98
N ALA A 181 22.09 -4.29 -14.85
CA ALA A 181 23.09 -5.28 -14.46
C ALA A 181 24.38 -4.63 -13.90
N GLY A 182 24.65 -3.37 -14.26
CA GLY A 182 25.76 -2.57 -13.76
C GLY A 182 25.55 -2.01 -12.34
N PRO A 183 26.60 -1.42 -11.74
CA PRO A 183 26.46 -0.67 -10.49
C PRO A 183 25.59 0.58 -10.68
N PRO A 184 24.83 1.00 -9.67
CA PRO A 184 24.79 0.45 -8.30
C PRO A 184 23.77 -0.67 -8.10
N ASN A 185 22.98 -1.03 -9.11
CA ASN A 185 21.80 -1.89 -8.93
C ASN A 185 22.16 -3.38 -8.93
N HIS A 186 23.01 -3.83 -9.87
CA HIS A 186 23.40 -5.24 -10.03
C HIS A 186 22.20 -6.20 -10.17
N TRP A 187 21.15 -5.78 -10.87
CA TRP A 187 19.95 -6.58 -11.03
C TRP A 187 20.10 -7.60 -12.15
N GLY A 188 19.59 -8.80 -11.89
CA GLY A 188 19.35 -9.79 -12.94
C GLY A 188 18.21 -9.37 -13.87
N ARG A 189 18.09 -10.07 -15.01
CA ARG A 189 17.02 -9.81 -15.99
C ARG A 189 15.63 -9.92 -15.39
N GLU A 190 15.35 -10.95 -14.60
CA GLU A 190 14.03 -11.15 -13.98
C GLU A 190 13.63 -9.96 -13.09
N ARG A 191 14.50 -9.58 -12.14
CA ARG A 191 14.27 -8.41 -11.28
C ARG A 191 14.09 -7.12 -12.08
N THR A 192 14.89 -6.94 -13.14
CA THR A 192 14.78 -5.79 -14.04
C THR A 192 13.46 -5.77 -14.80
N TYR A 193 13.02 -6.92 -15.29
CA TYR A 193 11.75 -7.07 -15.97
C TYR A 193 10.61 -6.69 -15.01
N ASP A 194 10.54 -7.30 -13.83
CA ASP A 194 9.42 -7.11 -12.91
C ASP A 194 9.28 -5.66 -12.40
N ASN A 195 10.40 -4.96 -12.23
CA ASN A 195 10.45 -3.61 -11.67
C ASN A 195 10.44 -2.50 -12.73
N ILE A 196 10.94 -2.76 -13.94
CA ILE A 196 11.08 -1.73 -14.99
C ILE A 196 10.19 -2.02 -16.21
N LEU A 197 10.34 -3.20 -16.81
CA LEU A 197 9.80 -3.47 -18.15
C LEU A 197 8.38 -4.04 -18.14
N ARG A 198 8.01 -4.76 -17.07
CA ARG A 198 6.67 -5.33 -16.91
C ARG A 198 5.66 -4.19 -16.88
N ARG A 199 4.68 -4.26 -17.78
CA ARG A 199 3.55 -3.34 -17.76
C ARG A 199 2.53 -3.81 -16.74
N LEU A 200 1.95 -2.84 -16.04
CA LEU A 200 0.78 -3.05 -15.21
C LEU A 200 -0.45 -3.26 -16.11
N ASP A 201 -1.42 -3.99 -15.57
CA ASP A 201 -2.74 -4.00 -16.15
C ASP A 201 -3.46 -2.66 -15.88
N ALA A 202 -4.46 -2.31 -16.68
CA ALA A 202 -5.15 -1.01 -16.61
C ALA A 202 -5.94 -0.80 -15.30
N ASP A 203 -6.18 -1.86 -14.56
CA ASP A 203 -6.80 -1.92 -13.24
C ASP A 203 -5.79 -1.85 -12.08
N GLU A 204 -4.52 -2.10 -12.37
CA GLU A 204 -3.43 -1.97 -11.41
C GLU A 204 -2.90 -0.55 -11.29
N VAL A 205 -3.02 0.29 -12.33
CA VAL A 205 -2.40 1.63 -12.35
C VAL A 205 -2.92 2.57 -11.26
N ASN A 206 -2.10 3.57 -10.92
CA ASN A 206 -2.50 4.65 -10.03
C ASN A 206 -3.61 5.52 -10.66
N SER A 207 -3.53 5.75 -11.98
CA SER A 207 -4.41 6.64 -12.74
C SER A 207 -4.47 6.20 -14.22
N PRO A 208 -5.60 6.41 -14.93
CA PRO A 208 -5.70 6.20 -16.37
C PRO A 208 -4.98 7.30 -17.19
N VAL A 209 -4.30 8.22 -16.52
CA VAL A 209 -3.47 9.27 -17.14
C VAL A 209 -2.09 9.17 -16.51
N TRP A 210 -1.07 8.96 -17.35
CA TRP A 210 0.32 8.89 -16.90
C TRP A 210 0.85 10.25 -16.45
N ASP A 211 1.49 10.28 -15.28
CA ASP A 211 2.12 11.47 -14.71
C ASP A 211 3.67 11.35 -14.64
N PRO A 212 4.41 11.90 -15.60
CA PRO A 212 5.89 11.86 -15.57
C PRO A 212 6.52 12.67 -14.42
N LEU A 213 5.73 13.46 -13.67
CA LEU A 213 6.18 14.23 -12.53
C LEU A 213 5.86 13.56 -11.19
N SER A 214 5.20 12.40 -11.22
CA SER A 214 4.86 11.64 -10.02
C SER A 214 6.10 11.33 -9.18
N ILE A 215 5.94 11.29 -7.87
CA ILE A 215 6.93 10.74 -6.96
C ILE A 215 7.20 9.26 -7.25
N MET A 216 6.23 8.55 -7.85
CA MET A 216 6.31 7.14 -8.22
C MET A 216 6.95 6.91 -9.60
N GLU A 217 7.31 7.98 -10.32
CA GLU A 217 8.01 7.93 -11.59
C GLU A 217 9.52 7.84 -11.38
N TYR A 218 10.17 6.88 -12.03
CA TYR A 218 11.62 6.74 -12.00
C TYR A 218 12.30 7.72 -12.95
N ALA A 219 13.45 8.23 -12.51
CA ALA A 219 14.32 8.98 -13.40
C ALA A 219 15.17 7.99 -14.21
N PHE A 220 15.07 8.03 -15.54
CA PHE A 220 15.84 7.17 -16.43
C PHE A 220 16.89 7.98 -17.21
N PRO A 221 18.14 7.50 -17.31
CA PRO A 221 19.14 8.15 -18.14
C PRO A 221 18.79 8.07 -19.64
N ALA A 222 19.51 8.86 -20.45
CA ALA A 222 19.38 8.82 -21.90
C ALA A 222 19.73 7.42 -22.46
N GLY A 223 19.10 7.04 -23.57
CA GLY A 223 19.41 5.80 -24.29
C GLY A 223 18.63 4.56 -23.84
N LEU A 224 17.77 4.66 -22.82
CA LEU A 224 16.90 3.54 -22.40
C LEU A 224 15.51 3.56 -23.04
N ILE A 225 15.03 4.75 -23.44
CA ILE A 225 13.68 4.96 -23.96
C ILE A 225 13.78 5.28 -25.46
N LEU A 226 13.11 4.49 -26.29
CA LEU A 226 13.01 4.67 -27.74
C LEU A 226 11.87 5.62 -28.11
N GLU A 227 10.74 5.55 -27.41
CA GLU A 227 9.59 6.43 -27.62
C GLU A 227 8.90 6.78 -26.30
N PRO A 228 8.26 7.97 -26.19
CA PRO A 228 8.26 9.05 -27.19
C PRO A 228 9.61 9.79 -27.28
N GLU A 229 9.87 10.43 -28.43
CA GLU A 229 11.16 11.09 -28.74
C GLU A 229 11.64 12.05 -27.65
N ARG A 230 10.71 12.78 -27.01
CA ARG A 230 11.00 13.72 -25.92
C ARG A 230 11.73 13.10 -24.71
N TYR A 231 11.64 11.78 -24.51
CA TYR A 231 12.31 11.08 -23.40
C TYR A 231 13.52 10.25 -23.84
N ARG A 232 13.92 10.29 -25.11
CA ARG A 232 15.17 9.63 -25.57
C ARG A 232 16.41 10.19 -24.85
N ALA A 233 16.38 11.47 -24.51
CA ALA A 233 17.42 12.15 -23.73
C ALA A 233 17.36 11.87 -22.22
N GLY A 234 16.43 11.01 -21.79
CA GLY A 234 16.19 10.65 -20.40
C GLY A 234 14.87 11.20 -19.87
N LEU A 235 14.38 10.56 -18.81
CA LEU A 235 13.19 10.94 -18.06
C LEU A 235 13.62 11.41 -16.67
N ARG A 236 13.00 12.47 -16.15
CA ARG A 236 13.36 13.06 -14.86
C ARG A 236 12.10 13.30 -14.05
N SER A 237 12.12 12.88 -12.79
CA SER A 237 11.11 13.25 -11.79
C SER A 237 11.66 14.37 -10.88
N PRO A 238 10.82 15.34 -10.44
CA PRO A 238 11.23 16.39 -9.50
C PRO A 238 11.60 15.89 -8.10
N GLY A 239 11.19 14.67 -7.72
CA GLY A 239 11.42 14.13 -6.38
C GLY A 239 10.50 14.70 -5.30
N THR A 240 9.31 15.18 -5.69
CA THR A 240 8.27 15.75 -4.81
C THR A 240 6.90 15.19 -5.18
N LEU A 241 5.91 15.23 -4.27
CA LEU A 241 4.54 14.84 -4.58
C LEU A 241 3.92 15.72 -5.67
N SER A 242 3.51 15.11 -6.77
CA SER A 242 2.78 15.76 -7.85
C SER A 242 1.34 16.08 -7.46
N ALA A 243 0.59 16.74 -8.34
CA ALA A 243 -0.84 16.92 -8.16
C ALA A 243 -1.60 15.59 -8.23
N ALA A 244 -1.21 14.69 -9.14
CA ALA A 244 -1.84 13.39 -9.31
C ALA A 244 -1.56 12.46 -8.12
N ASP A 245 -0.37 12.52 -7.52
CA ASP A 245 -0.05 11.75 -6.31
C ASP A 245 -0.98 12.12 -5.14
N LYS A 246 -1.20 13.42 -4.96
CA LYS A 246 -2.09 13.95 -3.91
C LYS A 246 -3.54 13.57 -4.17
N GLU A 247 -3.98 13.67 -5.43
CA GLU A 247 -5.32 13.25 -5.82
C GLU A 247 -5.55 11.76 -5.61
N PHE A 248 -4.59 10.92 -5.98
CA PHE A 248 -4.63 9.47 -5.73
C PHE A 248 -4.87 9.18 -4.25
N ALA A 249 -4.06 9.78 -3.38
CA ALA A 249 -4.16 9.56 -1.94
C ALA A 249 -5.49 10.06 -1.37
N LEU A 250 -5.96 11.25 -1.79
CA LEU A 250 -7.25 11.79 -1.34
C LEU A 250 -8.46 11.02 -1.88
N ARG A 251 -8.35 10.40 -3.06
CA ARG A 251 -9.40 9.56 -3.64
C ARG A 251 -9.57 8.26 -2.87
N TRP A 252 -8.47 7.59 -2.56
CA TRP A 252 -8.50 6.31 -1.82
C TRP A 252 -8.65 6.48 -0.31
N TYR A 253 -8.18 7.60 0.22
CA TYR A 253 -8.19 7.95 1.64
C TYR A 253 -8.79 9.34 1.85
N PRO A 254 -10.07 9.56 1.54
CA PRO A 254 -10.69 10.87 1.71
C PRO A 254 -10.75 11.26 3.20
N PRO A 255 -10.80 12.56 3.53
CA PRO A 255 -10.98 13.03 4.91
C PRO A 255 -12.16 12.34 5.59
N LEU A 256 -11.96 11.92 6.85
CA LEU A 256 -12.99 11.18 7.58
C LEU A 256 -14.22 12.03 7.86
N ARG A 257 -15.38 11.42 7.67
CA ARG A 257 -16.68 11.97 8.06
C ARG A 257 -17.13 11.30 9.35
N ARG A 258 -17.99 11.98 10.12
CA ARG A 258 -18.59 11.37 11.31
C ARG A 258 -19.45 10.18 10.89
N PRO A 259 -19.17 8.97 11.41
CA PRO A 259 -19.93 7.78 11.02
C PRO A 259 -21.36 7.83 11.55
N GLY A 260 -22.32 7.37 10.74
CA GLY A 260 -23.71 7.18 11.15
C GLY A 260 -23.88 5.96 12.07
N PRO A 261 -24.99 5.82 12.80
CA PRO A 261 -25.19 4.65 13.66
C PRO A 261 -25.55 3.40 12.83
N LEU A 262 -24.91 2.27 13.11
CA LEU A 262 -25.35 0.93 12.71
C LEU A 262 -26.08 0.29 13.90
N VAL A 263 -27.40 0.43 13.92
CA VAL A 263 -28.24 -0.14 14.98
C VAL A 263 -28.44 -1.63 14.70
N PRO A 264 -28.17 -2.54 15.65
CA PRO A 264 -28.41 -3.96 15.43
C PRO A 264 -29.84 -4.28 14.99
N PHE A 265 -29.97 -5.24 14.07
CA PHE A 265 -31.20 -5.66 13.40
C PHE A 265 -31.87 -4.59 12.54
N ARG A 266 -31.13 -3.56 12.11
CA ARG A 266 -31.60 -2.59 11.11
C ARG A 266 -30.60 -2.54 9.97
N SER A 267 -31.07 -2.81 8.76
CA SER A 267 -30.26 -2.62 7.56
C SER A 267 -30.11 -1.14 7.24
N VAL A 268 -28.93 -0.76 6.75
CA VAL A 268 -28.64 0.58 6.25
C VAL A 268 -28.28 0.46 4.77
N PRO A 269 -29.01 1.12 3.85
CA PRO A 269 -28.68 1.09 2.43
C PRO A 269 -27.36 1.81 2.17
N LEU A 270 -26.59 1.28 1.22
CA LEU A 270 -25.29 1.78 0.79
C LEU A 270 -25.43 2.36 -0.62
N GLY A 271 -25.36 3.68 -0.73
CA GLY A 271 -25.25 4.38 -2.02
C GLY A 271 -23.80 4.61 -2.40
N LEU A 272 -23.00 3.54 -2.45
CA LEU A 272 -21.56 3.59 -2.72
C LEU A 272 -21.27 3.30 -4.20
N GLY A 273 -20.35 4.08 -4.78
CA GLY A 273 -19.70 3.77 -6.05
C GLY A 273 -18.43 2.91 -5.87
N PRO A 274 -17.81 2.46 -6.98
CA PRO A 274 -16.55 1.72 -6.94
C PRO A 274 -15.44 2.47 -6.20
N GLY A 275 -14.80 1.81 -5.24
CA GLY A 275 -13.74 2.35 -4.38
C GLY A 275 -14.23 3.18 -3.20
N GLU A 276 -15.52 3.57 -3.18
CA GLU A 276 -16.08 4.36 -2.08
C GLU A 276 -16.27 3.54 -0.81
N GLN A 277 -16.32 4.24 0.32
CA GLN A 277 -16.42 3.64 1.64
C GLN A 277 -17.49 4.33 2.48
N ALA A 278 -18.23 3.53 3.25
CA ALA A 278 -19.12 4.01 4.31
C ALA A 278 -18.63 3.54 5.68
N ASP A 279 -18.69 4.44 6.66
CA ASP A 279 -18.28 4.20 8.04
C ASP A 279 -19.50 4.30 8.95
N PHE A 280 -19.63 3.33 9.86
CA PHE A 280 -20.73 3.28 10.82
C PHE A 280 -20.22 3.02 12.23
N ARG A 281 -20.86 3.69 13.20
CA ARG A 281 -20.64 3.45 14.62
C ARG A 281 -21.59 2.38 15.11
N LEU A 282 -21.07 1.39 15.83
CA LEU A 282 -21.82 0.28 16.40
C LEU A 282 -21.60 0.23 17.92
N ASP A 283 -22.69 0.43 18.66
CA ASP A 283 -22.76 0.27 20.12
C ASP A 283 -23.62 -0.98 20.45
N PRO A 284 -23.03 -2.13 20.81
CA PRO A 284 -23.78 -3.36 21.04
C PRO A 284 -24.63 -3.26 22.33
N PRO A 285 -25.94 -3.55 22.27
CA PRO A 285 -26.81 -3.49 23.45
C PRO A 285 -26.51 -4.60 24.47
N GLN A 286 -25.93 -5.71 24.04
CA GLN A 286 -25.58 -6.85 24.87
C GLN A 286 -24.27 -7.51 24.42
N THR A 287 -23.56 -8.12 25.37
CA THR A 287 -22.35 -8.87 25.05
C THR A 287 -22.74 -10.20 24.43
N ARG A 288 -22.73 -10.33 23.10
CA ARG A 288 -22.89 -11.61 22.36
C ARG A 288 -22.02 -11.66 21.10
N THR A 289 -22.02 -12.78 20.40
CA THR A 289 -21.55 -12.81 19.00
C THR A 289 -22.64 -12.20 18.13
N TYR A 290 -22.23 -11.24 17.30
CA TYR A 290 -23.05 -10.64 16.25
C TYR A 290 -22.49 -11.04 14.91
N THR A 291 -23.33 -11.08 13.90
CA THR A 291 -22.91 -11.12 12.51
C THR A 291 -23.01 -9.72 11.94
N VAL A 292 -21.93 -9.23 11.32
CA VAL A 292 -21.96 -7.99 10.53
C VAL A 292 -21.77 -8.39 9.07
N GLY A 293 -22.63 -7.90 8.20
CA GLY A 293 -22.63 -8.34 6.81
C GLY A 293 -23.20 -7.33 5.85
N THR A 294 -22.74 -7.40 4.60
CA THR A 294 -23.39 -6.75 3.47
C THR A 294 -24.51 -7.63 2.90
N PHE A 295 -25.39 -7.02 2.12
CA PHE A 295 -26.45 -7.67 1.36
C PHE A 295 -26.52 -7.01 -0.02
N GLY A 296 -27.01 -7.76 -1.00
CA GLY A 296 -27.13 -7.31 -2.39
C GLY A 296 -26.03 -7.88 -3.28
N ASP A 297 -26.02 -7.41 -4.52
CA ASP A 297 -25.06 -7.81 -5.55
C ASP A 297 -23.87 -6.84 -5.57
N SER A 298 -22.94 -7.08 -4.64
CA SER A 298 -21.71 -6.29 -4.46
C SER A 298 -20.50 -7.13 -4.13
N ASP A 299 -19.34 -6.62 -4.54
CA ASP A 299 -18.03 -7.00 -4.01
C ASP A 299 -17.61 -5.96 -2.97
N ALA A 300 -17.51 -6.37 -1.71
CA ALA A 300 -17.20 -5.47 -0.61
C ALA A 300 -16.12 -6.03 0.33
N VAL A 301 -15.36 -5.12 0.91
CA VAL A 301 -14.58 -5.38 2.10
C VAL A 301 -15.29 -4.79 3.29
N LEU A 302 -15.54 -5.65 4.27
CA LEU A 302 -16.11 -5.28 5.55
C LEU A 302 -15.02 -5.41 6.62
N VAL A 303 -14.78 -4.33 7.36
CA VAL A 303 -13.81 -4.30 8.47
C VAL A 303 -14.47 -3.75 9.72
N VAL A 304 -14.21 -4.40 10.86
CA VAL A 304 -14.66 -3.96 12.17
C VAL A 304 -13.44 -3.55 12.99
N PHE A 305 -13.52 -2.35 13.56
CA PHE A 305 -12.57 -1.81 14.51
C PHE A 305 -13.23 -1.67 15.88
N GLU A 306 -12.47 -1.90 16.94
CA GLU A 306 -12.85 -1.56 18.32
C GLU A 306 -12.18 -0.24 18.70
N GLU A 307 -12.95 0.72 19.23
CA GLU A 307 -12.37 1.95 19.78
C GLU A 307 -11.74 1.63 21.14
N ARG A 308 -10.42 1.78 21.24
CA ARG A 308 -9.63 1.64 22.47
C ARG A 308 -8.89 2.94 22.70
N ASP A 309 -9.12 3.56 23.86
CA ASP A 309 -8.49 4.84 24.24
C ASP A 309 -8.67 5.96 23.20
N GLY A 310 -9.80 5.94 22.49
CA GLY A 310 -10.13 6.92 21.44
C GLY A 310 -9.59 6.56 20.04
N GLU A 311 -8.97 5.39 19.89
CA GLU A 311 -8.33 4.95 18.65
C GLU A 311 -9.00 3.69 18.08
N PRO A 312 -9.30 3.63 16.77
CA PRO A 312 -9.82 2.43 16.16
C PRO A 312 -8.70 1.37 16.02
N ARG A 313 -8.86 0.24 16.72
CA ARG A 313 -7.97 -0.93 16.63
C ARG A 313 -8.65 -2.02 15.81
N TYR A 314 -7.94 -2.58 14.83
CA TYR A 314 -8.47 -3.65 13.99
C TYR A 314 -8.94 -4.82 14.86
N LEU A 315 -10.16 -5.29 14.61
CA LEU A 315 -10.75 -6.43 15.33
C LEU A 315 -10.95 -7.62 14.40
N ALA A 316 -11.57 -7.39 13.25
CA ALA A 316 -11.84 -8.41 12.24
C ALA A 316 -12.11 -7.77 10.88
N GLY A 317 -11.92 -8.52 9.81
CA GLY A 317 -12.27 -8.11 8.46
C GLY A 317 -12.55 -9.31 7.57
N HIS A 318 -13.38 -9.09 6.57
CA HIS A 318 -13.71 -10.07 5.54
C HIS A 318 -13.77 -9.38 4.18
N ASP A 319 -13.08 -9.95 3.22
CA ASP A 319 -13.14 -9.60 1.80
C ASP A 319 -13.88 -10.74 1.11
N ASP A 320 -15.02 -10.46 0.47
CA ASP A 320 -15.76 -11.48 -0.27
C ASP A 320 -15.05 -11.93 -1.55
N GLY A 321 -13.95 -11.26 -1.92
CA GLY A 321 -13.00 -11.71 -2.92
C GLY A 321 -13.58 -11.85 -4.32
N GLY A 322 -14.67 -11.14 -4.64
CA GLY A 322 -15.31 -11.30 -5.94
C GLY A 322 -16.26 -12.49 -6.02
N THR A 323 -16.62 -13.14 -4.91
CA THR A 323 -17.56 -14.26 -4.93
C THR A 323 -19.01 -13.78 -5.00
N PRO A 324 -19.98 -14.61 -5.41
CA PRO A 324 -21.41 -14.26 -5.32
C PRO A 324 -21.92 -14.13 -3.87
N GLY A 325 -21.08 -14.44 -2.88
CA GLY A 325 -21.41 -14.28 -1.47
C GLY A 325 -21.16 -12.84 -1.01
N ASN A 326 -21.91 -12.40 -0.01
CA ASN A 326 -21.68 -11.10 0.61
C ASN A 326 -20.61 -11.18 1.70
N ALA A 327 -19.82 -10.12 1.85
CA ALA A 327 -18.87 -10.01 2.95
C ALA A 327 -19.61 -10.09 4.30
N THR A 328 -19.38 -11.17 5.04
CA THR A 328 -20.02 -11.43 6.34
C THR A 328 -18.97 -11.91 7.34
N LEU A 329 -19.04 -11.38 8.57
CA LEU A 329 -18.17 -11.83 9.66
C LEU A 329 -18.92 -11.95 10.98
N GLY A 330 -18.62 -13.02 11.71
CA GLY A 330 -19.06 -13.21 13.08
C GLY A 330 -18.05 -12.60 14.04
N VAL A 331 -18.50 -11.65 14.86
CA VAL A 331 -17.64 -10.92 15.80
C VAL A 331 -18.26 -10.88 17.20
N ARG A 332 -17.45 -11.18 18.21
CA ARG A 332 -17.84 -11.09 19.62
C ARG A 332 -17.77 -9.63 20.06
N LEU A 333 -18.93 -8.99 20.20
CA LEU A 333 -19.02 -7.60 20.65
C LEU A 333 -19.36 -7.55 22.15
N VAL A 334 -18.81 -6.56 22.83
CA VAL A 334 -18.93 -6.38 24.29
C VAL A 334 -19.75 -5.12 24.58
N ARG A 335 -20.82 -5.27 25.36
CA ARG A 335 -21.65 -4.15 25.82
C ARG A 335 -20.80 -3.10 26.54
N GLY A 336 -21.02 -1.83 26.21
CA GLY A 336 -20.28 -0.70 26.78
C GLY A 336 -18.97 -0.36 26.06
N ARG A 337 -18.53 -1.20 25.10
CA ARG A 337 -17.48 -0.84 24.15
C ARG A 337 -18.08 -0.24 22.88
N ARG A 338 -17.25 0.49 22.13
CA ARG A 338 -17.64 1.11 20.86
C ARG A 338 -16.87 0.48 19.72
N TYR A 339 -17.54 0.38 18.57
CA TYR A 339 -16.98 -0.21 17.37
C TYR A 339 -17.25 0.69 16.16
N VAL A 340 -16.35 0.62 15.18
CA VAL A 340 -16.54 1.24 13.86
C VAL A 340 -16.56 0.13 12.82
N VAL A 341 -17.64 0.06 12.05
CA VAL A 341 -17.78 -0.83 10.91
C VAL A 341 -17.53 -0.02 9.65
N ARG A 342 -16.61 -0.49 8.81
CA ARG A 342 -16.26 0.12 7.54
C ARG A 342 -16.58 -0.84 6.43
N VAL A 343 -17.30 -0.34 5.43
CA VAL A 343 -17.65 -1.10 4.23
C VAL A 343 -17.09 -0.34 3.04
N ARG A 344 -16.11 -0.92 2.35
CA ARG A 344 -15.63 -0.42 1.06
C ARG A 344 -16.22 -1.28 -0.05
N LEU A 345 -16.81 -0.63 -1.03
CA LEU A 345 -17.33 -1.29 -2.22
C LEU A 345 -16.24 -1.32 -3.29
N TYR A 346 -15.89 -2.49 -3.81
CA TYR A 346 -15.04 -2.59 -4.99
C TYR A 346 -15.88 -2.49 -6.25
N SER A 347 -16.96 -3.27 -6.33
CA SER A 347 -17.88 -3.22 -7.47
C SER A 347 -19.31 -3.54 -7.04
N SER A 348 -20.30 -3.08 -7.82
CA SER A 348 -21.72 -3.46 -7.67
C SER A 348 -22.30 -3.79 -9.04
N TRP A 349 -23.12 -4.84 -9.14
CA TRP A 349 -23.81 -5.19 -10.39
C TRP A 349 -25.29 -5.45 -10.12
N GLY A 350 -26.11 -4.44 -10.39
CA GLY A 350 -27.52 -4.42 -9.99
C GLY A 350 -27.92 -2.99 -9.65
N ALA A 351 -29.20 -2.75 -9.39
CA ALA A 351 -29.73 -1.41 -9.15
C ALA A 351 -29.33 -0.82 -7.78
N GLY A 352 -28.05 -0.82 -7.38
CA GLY A 352 -27.56 -0.10 -6.20
C GLY A 352 -28.18 -0.49 -4.86
N GLU A 353 -28.88 -1.62 -4.77
CA GLU A 353 -29.56 -2.08 -3.55
C GLU A 353 -28.61 -2.90 -2.67
N THR A 354 -27.46 -2.30 -2.33
CA THR A 354 -26.56 -2.90 -1.33
C THR A 354 -26.87 -2.33 0.03
N ALA A 355 -26.74 -3.14 1.07
CA ALA A 355 -27.00 -2.70 2.43
C ALA A 355 -26.02 -3.35 3.40
N VAL A 356 -25.85 -2.77 4.59
CA VAL A 356 -25.12 -3.38 5.70
C VAL A 356 -26.04 -3.56 6.89
N MET A 357 -25.88 -4.66 7.63
CA MET A 357 -26.56 -4.88 8.90
C MET A 357 -25.62 -5.55 9.91
N CYS A 358 -25.93 -5.37 11.19
CA CYS A 358 -25.38 -6.14 12.30
C CYS A 358 -26.54 -6.88 12.99
N TRP A 359 -26.45 -8.20 13.25
CA TRP A 359 -27.54 -8.99 13.83
C TRP A 359 -27.11 -10.10 14.77
#